data_AF-A0A2P8QZH2-F1
#
_entry.id   AF-A0A2P8QZH2-F1
#
_cell.length_a   1.000
_cell.length_b   1.000
_cell.length_c   1.000
_cell.angle_alpha   90.00
_cell.angle_beta   90.00
_cell.angle_gamma   90.00
#
_symmetry.space_group_name_H-M   'P 1'
#
loop_
_entity.id
_entity.type
_entity.pdbx_description
1 polymer ?
#
loop_
_entity_poly.entity_id
_entity_poly.type
_entity_poly.pdbx_seq_one_letter_code
_entity_poly.pdbx_strand_id
1 'polypeptide(L)' 'MDATKVYIYLENDVFLTAKVYEKKGTYLSPLVVNRSMVGYESAIIDPLNANKIIVFSMLEIGIVGINESDRKSDKI' A
#
# COMPACT_ATOMS: atom_id res chain seq x y z
N MET A 1 9.62 -17.96 -9.50
CA MET A 1 8.30 -17.54 -8.97
C MET A 1 7.61 -16.75 -10.05
N ASP A 2 6.54 -17.29 -10.63
CA ASP A 2 5.71 -16.56 -11.60
C ASP A 2 4.99 -15.41 -10.88
N ALA A 3 5.39 -14.18 -11.21
CA ALA A 3 4.77 -12.99 -10.64
C ALA A 3 3.33 -12.88 -11.15
N THR A 4 2.36 -12.96 -10.24
CA THR A 4 0.94 -12.76 -10.60
C THR A 4 0.75 -11.30 -11.03
N LYS A 5 0.30 -11.10 -12.27
CA LYS A 5 -0.06 -9.77 -12.79
C LYS A 5 -1.34 -9.28 -12.13
N VAL A 6 -1.36 -8.00 -11.80
CA VAL A 6 -2.55 -7.28 -11.33
C VAL A 6 -2.68 -5.97 -12.09
N TYR A 7 -3.89 -5.42 -12.03
CA TYR A 7 -4.25 -4.19 -12.74
C TYR A 7 -4.80 -3.17 -11.76
N ILE A 8 -4.43 -1.92 -11.95
CA ILE A 8 -4.97 -0.77 -11.23
C ILE A 8 -5.68 0.07 -12.28
N TYR A 9 -6.98 0.30 -12.08
CA TYR A 9 -7.80 1.15 -12.93
C TYR A 9 -8.29 2.33 -12.12
N LEU A 10 -8.10 3.54 -12.66
CA LEU A 10 -8.53 4.79 -12.04
C LEU A 10 -9.69 5.39 -12.83
N GLU A 11 -10.50 6.21 -12.16
CA GLU A 11 -11.70 6.84 -12.74
C GLU A 11 -11.41 7.74 -13.96
N ASN A 12 -10.17 8.22 -14.08
CA ASN A 12 -9.71 9.09 -15.17
C ASN A 12 -9.11 8.30 -16.34
N ASP A 13 -9.59 7.08 -16.58
CA ASP A 13 -9.16 6.15 -17.64
C ASP A 13 -7.68 5.72 -17.57
N VAL A 14 -7.00 5.97 -16.45
CA VAL A 14 -5.62 5.49 -16.24
C VAL A 14 -5.63 4.00 -15.89
N PHE A 15 -4.86 3.22 -16.66
CA PHE A 15 -4.70 1.80 -16.47
C PHE A 15 -3.22 1.44 -16.25
N LEU A 16 -2.90 0.85 -15.10
CA LEU A 16 -1.55 0.43 -14.73
C LEU A 16 -1.49 -1.09 -14.55
N THR A 17 -0.37 -1.69 -14.94
CA THR A 17 -0.09 -3.11 -14.69
C THR A 17 1.00 -3.24 -13.64
N ALA A 18 0.81 -4.11 -12.66
CA ALA A 18 1.76 -4.35 -11.58
C ALA A 18 1.90 -5.85 -11.25
N LYS A 19 2.82 -6.15 -10.33
CA LYS A 19 3.02 -7.50 -9.77
C LYS A 19 2.47 -7.53 -8.35
N VAL A 20 1.77 -8.61 -8.00
CA VAL A 20 1.33 -8.86 -6.62
C VAL A 20 2.44 -9.53 -5.81
N TYR A 21 2.58 -9.12 -4.55
CA TYR A 21 3.52 -9.73 -3.61
C TYR A 21 2.87 -10.78 -2.71
N GLU A 22 1.72 -10.49 -2.08
CA GLU A 22 1.06 -11.44 -1.18
C GLU A 22 -0.43 -11.62 -1.46
N LYS A 23 -1.25 -10.60 -1.18
CA LYS A 23 -2.70 -10.75 -1.14
C LYS A 23 -3.33 -10.56 -2.52
N LYS A 24 -4.16 -11.53 -2.92
CA LYS A 24 -4.96 -11.50 -4.14
C LYS A 24 -6.40 -11.11 -3.82
N GLY A 25 -7.01 -10.32 -4.68
CA GLY A 25 -8.40 -9.87 -4.55
C GLY A 25 -8.67 -8.66 -5.41
N THR A 26 -9.94 -8.25 -5.45
CA THR A 26 -10.37 -6.99 -6.08
C THR A 26 -10.81 -6.05 -4.97
N TYR A 27 -10.29 -4.83 -4.99
CA TYR A 27 -10.58 -3.80 -4.01
C TYR A 27 -11.01 -2.54 -4.75
N LEU A 28 -12.10 -1.92 -4.28
CA LEU A 28 -12.57 -0.64 -4.76
C LEU A 28 -12.53 0.35 -3.60
N SER A 29 -11.74 1.41 -3.76
CA SER A 29 -11.44 2.33 -2.66
C SER A 29 -10.82 3.62 -3.21
N PRO A 30 -10.98 4.76 -2.52
CA PRO A 30 -10.24 5.98 -2.84
C PRO A 30 -8.73 5.76 -2.81
N LEU A 31 -8.04 6.36 -3.78
CA LEU A 31 -6.58 6.39 -3.84
C LEU A 31 -6.08 7.67 -3.16
N VAL A 32 -5.11 7.53 -2.26
CA VAL A 32 -4.45 8.65 -1.58
C VAL A 32 -2.95 8.55 -1.73
N VAL A 33 -2.27 9.69 -1.87
CA VAL A 33 -0.82 9.75 -2.02
C VAL A 33 -0.17 10.12 -0.68
N ASN A 34 0.77 9.29 -0.23
CA ASN A 34 1.59 9.55 0.94
C ASN A 34 2.96 10.07 0.49
N ARG A 35 3.32 11.27 0.98
CA ARG A 35 4.57 11.99 0.65
C ARG A 35 5.68 11.80 1.69
N SER A 36 5.45 11.00 2.73
CA SER A 36 6.47 10.68 3.71
C SER A 36 7.56 9.81 3.09
N MET A 37 8.81 10.11 3.44
CA MET A 37 9.99 9.32 2.99
C MET A 37 10.38 8.22 3.98
N VAL A 38 9.71 8.13 5.13
CA VAL A 38 9.97 7.16 6.19
C VAL A 38 8.64 6.78 6.86
N GLY A 39 8.64 5.69 7.64
CA GLY A 39 7.48 5.30 8.46
C GLY A 39 6.33 4.67 7.67
N TYR A 40 6.62 3.91 6.61
CA TYR A 40 5.60 3.20 5.83
C TYR A 40 4.78 2.23 6.68
N GLU A 41 5.40 1.58 7.68
CA GLU A 41 4.71 0.67 8.60
C GLU A 41 3.61 1.40 9.38
N SER A 42 3.96 2.50 10.04
CA SER A 42 3.00 3.37 10.72
C SER A 42 1.89 3.86 9.80
N ALA A 43 2.22 4.19 8.54
CA ALA A 43 1.22 4.67 7.59
C ALA A 43 0.21 3.59 7.17
N ILE A 44 0.65 2.33 7.02
CA ILE A 44 -0.21 1.19 6.67
C ILE A 44 -1.12 0.81 7.85
N ILE A 45 -0.61 0.89 9.08
CA ILE A 45 -1.33 0.49 10.31
C ILE A 45 -2.28 1.59 10.83
N ASP A 46 -2.15 2.83 10.36
CA ASP A 46 -2.99 3.95 10.79
C ASP A 46 -4.47 3.70 10.47
N PRO A 47 -5.37 3.65 11.48
CA PRO A 47 -6.81 3.49 11.27
C PRO A 47 -7.44 4.56 10.37
N LEU A 48 -6.83 5.75 10.28
CA LEU A 48 -7.27 6.81 9.36
C LEU A 48 -7.10 6.42 7.89
N ASN A 49 -6.22 5.45 7.60
CA ASN A 49 -6.03 4.88 6.27
C ASN A 49 -6.83 3.59 6.05
N ALA A 50 -7.65 3.19 7.02
CA ALA A 50 -8.58 2.09 6.82
C ALA A 50 -9.46 2.37 5.59
N ASN A 51 -9.58 1.37 4.71
CA ASN A 51 -10.34 1.44 3.46
C ASN A 51 -9.84 2.51 2.48
N LYS A 52 -8.52 2.73 2.41
CA LYS A 52 -7.86 3.56 1.38
C LYS A 52 -6.79 2.75 0.67
N ILE A 53 -6.57 3.04 -0.61
CA ILE A 53 -5.39 2.58 -1.34
C ILE A 53 -4.32 3.65 -1.20
N ILE A 54 -3.21 3.33 -0.55
CA ILE A 54 -2.10 4.26 -0.34
C ILE A 54 -1.06 4.09 -1.45
N VAL A 55 -0.71 5.19 -2.13
CA VAL A 55 0.43 5.26 -3.05
C VAL A 55 1.54 6.05 -2.37
N PHE A 56 2.68 5.42 -2.14
CA PHE A 56 3.86 6.07 -1.58
C PHE A 56 4.67 6.76 -2.68
N SER A 57 5.10 8.00 -2.44
CA SER A 57 6.05 8.70 -3.32
C SER A 57 7.49 8.16 -3.18
N MET A 58 7.80 7.53 -2.05
CA MET A 58 9.09 6.86 -1.83
C MET A 58 9.19 5.61 -2.73
N LEU A 59 10.27 5.50 -3.51
CA LEU A 59 10.46 4.42 -4.49
C LEU A 59 10.83 3.08 -3.85
N GLU A 60 11.42 3.10 -2.67
CA GLU A 60 11.93 1.91 -1.99
C GLU A 60 11.18 1.69 -0.67
N ILE A 61 10.22 0.76 -0.67
CA ILE A 61 9.41 0.42 0.50
C ILE A 61 9.89 -0.91 1.06
N GLY A 62 9.97 -1.04 2.39
CA GLY A 62 10.37 -2.29 3.05
C GLY A 62 11.85 -2.39 3.42
N ILE A 63 12.66 -1.36 3.17
CA ILE A 63 14.13 -1.40 3.39
C ILE A 63 14.55 -1.68 4.85
N VAL A 64 13.69 -1.34 5.82
CA VAL A 64 13.95 -1.57 7.26
C VAL A 64 13.07 -2.67 7.84
N GLY A 65 12.32 -3.41 7.02
CA GLY A 65 11.40 -4.45 7.49
C GLY A 65 10.22 -3.88 8.30
N ILE A 66 9.75 -4.64 9.28
CA ILE A 66 8.71 -4.22 10.23
C ILE A 66 9.21 -4.52 11.65
N ASN A 67 8.82 -3.72 12.63
CA ASN A 67 9.20 -3.93 14.03
C ASN A 67 8.02 -3.69 14.97
N GLU A 68 7.86 -4.55 15.98
CA GLU A 68 6.79 -4.42 16.97
C GLU A 68 6.81 -3.10 17.74
N SER A 69 7.96 -2.43 17.84
CA SER A 69 8.07 -1.13 18.52
C SER A 69 7.42 0.05 17.75
N ASP A 70 7.19 -0.07 16.44
CA ASP A 70 6.58 0.98 15.59
C ASP A 70 5.08 0.75 15.34
N ARG A 71 4.50 -0.24 16.02
CA ARG A 71 3.10 -0.65 15.87
C ARG A 71 2.17 0.31 16.62
N LYS A 72 1.58 1.27 15.90
CA LYS A 72 0.64 2.27 16.48
C LYS A 72 -0.81 1.79 16.67
N SER A 73 -1.15 0.57 16.26
CA SER A 73 -2.50 0.00 16.44
C SER A 73 -2.46 -1.53 16.59
N ASP A 74 -3.29 -2.05 17.50
CA ASP A 74 -3.46 -3.49 17.76
C ASP A 74 -4.27 -4.24 16.68
N LYS A 75 -4.77 -3.55 15.64
CA LYS A 75 -5.52 -4.18 14.55
C LYS A 75 -5.18 -3.60 13.18
N ILE A 76 -5.10 -4.50 12.19
CA ILE A 76 -4.99 -4.27 10.74
C ILE A 76 -6.38 -4.40 10.13
#